data_AF-C0PSG8-F1
#
_entry.id   AF-C0PSG8-F1
#
_cell.length_a   1.000
_cell.length_b   1.000
_cell.length_c   1.000
_cell.angle_alpha   90.00
_cell.angle_beta   90.00
_cell.angle_gamma   90.00
#
_symmetry.space_group_name_H-M   'P 1'
#
loop_
_entity.id
_entity.type
_entity.pdbx_description
1 polymer ?
#
loop_
_entity_poly.entity_id
_entity_poly.type
_entity_poly.pdbx_seq_one_letter_code
_entity_poly.pdbx_strand_id
1 'polypeptide(L)'
;MFSYGSGLASTLFSFKIREGQFPFTLSNITEVMDIQSKLDSRHEFLPEDFVKNLMRMETLYGAKDFISTSQHSLLRPGAFYLTNVDSMYRRFYSRKNISSGDNFEKSKLANGTVP
;
A
#
# COMPACT_ATOMS: atom_id res chain seq x y z
N MET A 1 -10.82 11.77 -17.57
CA MET A 1 -10.40 11.79 -16.15
C MET A 1 -10.55 13.21 -15.63
N PHE A 2 -11.07 13.38 -14.43
CA PHE A 2 -11.16 14.67 -13.75
C PHE A 2 -10.37 14.57 -12.44
N SER A 3 -9.43 15.48 -12.23
CA SER A 3 -8.64 15.58 -11.00
C SER A 3 -8.95 16.90 -10.31
N TYR A 4 -9.15 16.84 -8.98
CA TYR A 4 -9.56 17.95 -8.14
C TYR A 4 -8.70 18.02 -6.87
N GLY A 5 -8.22 19.22 -6.53
CA GLY A 5 -7.60 19.55 -5.26
C GLY A 5 -8.15 20.86 -4.68
N SER A 6 -8.51 20.85 -3.39
CA SER A 6 -8.98 22.03 -2.66
C SER A 6 -7.90 23.13 -2.60
N GLY A 7 -8.31 24.41 -2.58
CA GLY A 7 -7.41 25.59 -2.67
C GLY A 7 -7.80 26.49 -3.84
N LEU A 8 -7.33 26.17 -5.06
CA LEU A 8 -8.15 25.53 -6.10
C LEU A 8 -7.25 25.15 -7.29
N ALA A 9 -7.06 23.84 -7.51
CA ALA A 9 -6.37 23.32 -8.69
C ALA A 9 -7.13 22.11 -9.23
N SER A 10 -7.55 22.18 -10.50
CA SER A 10 -8.26 21.09 -11.15
C SER A 10 -7.86 20.95 -12.60
N THR A 11 -7.98 19.74 -13.14
CA THR A 11 -7.67 19.46 -14.55
C THR A 11 -8.60 18.39 -15.09
N LEU A 12 -9.18 18.67 -16.25
CA LEU A 12 -9.93 17.70 -17.04
C LEU A 12 -9.07 17.27 -18.24
N PHE A 13 -8.92 15.97 -18.45
CA PHE A 13 -8.16 15.42 -19.56
C PHE A 13 -8.71 14.06 -20.00
N SER A 14 -8.34 13.61 -21.20
CA SER A 14 -8.84 12.37 -21.79
C SER A 14 -7.71 11.38 -22.07
N PHE A 15 -8.08 10.10 -22.17
CA PHE A 15 -7.18 9.03 -22.59
C PHE A 15 -7.71 8.38 -23.86
N LYS A 16 -6.81 8.03 -24.77
CA LYS A 16 -7.08 7.09 -25.85
C LYS A 16 -6.45 5.75 -25.48
N ILE A 17 -7.28 4.81 -25.02
CA ILE A 17 -6.83 3.47 -24.63
C ILE A 17 -6.61 2.65 -25.90
N ARG A 18 -5.48 1.93 -25.98
CA ARG A 18 -5.15 0.99 -27.04
C ARG A 18 -4.63 -0.29 -26.42
N GLU A 19 -4.84 -1.40 -27.09
CA GLU A 19 -4.23 -2.66 -26.66
C GLU A 19 -2.71 -2.59 -26.88
N GLY A 20 -1.94 -3.06 -25.90
CA GLY A 20 -0.49 -3.11 -25.95
C GLY A 20 0.02 -4.52 -26.29
N GLN A 21 1.32 -4.73 -26.09
CA GLN A 21 1.94 -6.05 -26.15
C GLN A 21 2.38 -6.47 -24.75
N PHE A 22 2.37 -7.78 -24.48
CA PHE A 22 2.79 -8.32 -23.19
C PHE A 22 4.22 -7.82 -22.84
N PRO A 23 4.46 -7.34 -21.60
CA PRO A 23 3.60 -7.38 -20.41
C PRO A 23 2.59 -6.23 -20.27
N PHE A 24 2.57 -5.26 -21.18
CA PHE A 24 1.76 -4.05 -21.10
C PHE A 24 0.40 -4.18 -21.81
N THR A 25 -0.32 -5.28 -21.56
CA THR A 25 -1.70 -5.49 -22.05
C THR A 25 -2.72 -5.10 -21.00
N LEU A 26 -3.93 -4.73 -21.42
CA LEU A 26 -5.01 -4.35 -20.49
C LEU A 26 -5.42 -5.53 -19.59
N SER A 27 -5.40 -6.74 -20.15
CA SER A 27 -5.67 -7.97 -19.40
C SER A 27 -4.61 -8.24 -18.34
N ASN A 28 -3.31 -8.13 -18.68
CA ASN A 28 -2.24 -8.35 -17.71
C ASN A 28 -2.24 -7.27 -16.61
N ILE A 29 -2.53 -6.00 -16.94
CA ILE A 29 -2.70 -4.94 -15.94
C ILE A 29 -3.79 -5.32 -14.92
N THR A 30 -4.96 -5.77 -15.40
CA THR A 30 -6.06 -6.21 -14.52
C THR A 30 -5.66 -7.39 -13.64
N GLU A 31 -4.98 -8.36 -14.24
CA GLU A 31 -4.55 -9.59 -13.60
C GLU A 31 -3.48 -9.36 -12.51
N VAL A 32 -2.50 -8.49 -12.77
CA VAL A 32 -1.44 -8.11 -11.82
C VAL A 32 -1.97 -7.21 -10.71
N MET A 33 -2.93 -6.34 -11.02
CA MET A 33 -3.56 -5.50 -9.99
C MET A 33 -4.29 -6.34 -8.95
N ASP A 34 -4.91 -7.46 -9.34
CA ASP A 34 -5.57 -8.44 -8.47
C ASP A 34 -6.46 -7.77 -7.39
N ILE A 35 -7.32 -6.84 -7.84
CA ILE A 35 -8.02 -5.91 -6.95
C ILE A 35 -8.97 -6.66 -6.01
N GLN A 36 -9.71 -7.64 -6.53
CA GLN A 36 -10.73 -8.36 -5.77
C GLN A 36 -10.13 -9.15 -4.59
N SER A 37 -9.12 -9.98 -4.85
CA SER A 37 -8.38 -10.72 -3.81
C SER A 37 -7.77 -9.78 -2.77
N LYS A 38 -7.26 -8.61 -3.20
CA LYS A 38 -6.75 -7.58 -2.29
C LYS A 38 -7.85 -6.89 -1.47
N LEU A 39 -9.10 -6.86 -1.91
CA LEU A 39 -10.19 -6.31 -1.10
C LEU A 39 -10.71 -7.35 -0.10
N ASP A 40 -10.76 -8.61 -0.50
CA ASP A 40 -11.27 -9.72 0.29
C ASP A 40 -10.31 -10.13 1.42
N SER A 41 -9.00 -9.96 1.22
CA SER A 41 -7.97 -10.21 2.25
C SER A 41 -7.77 -9.05 3.25
N ARG A 42 -8.71 -8.09 3.32
CA ARG A 42 -8.64 -7.01 4.32
C ARG A 42 -9.09 -7.51 5.68
N HIS A 43 -8.61 -6.84 6.72
CA HIS A 43 -9.01 -7.09 8.10
C HIS A 43 -9.96 -5.98 8.55
N GLU A 44 -11.16 -6.38 8.96
CA GLU A 44 -12.15 -5.49 9.54
C GLU A 44 -11.81 -5.24 11.02
N PHE A 45 -12.09 -4.02 11.48
CA PHE A 45 -11.93 -3.61 12.87
C PHE A 45 -13.26 -3.10 13.39
N LEU A 46 -13.53 -3.36 14.68
CA LEU A 46 -14.67 -2.75 15.35
C LEU A 46 -14.52 -1.22 15.36
N PRO A 47 -15.62 -0.46 15.28
CA PRO A 47 -15.57 1.00 15.28
C PRO A 47 -14.78 1.59 16.45
N GLU A 48 -14.89 1.01 17.64
CA GLU A 48 -14.18 1.48 18.85
C GLU A 48 -12.67 1.32 18.71
N ASP A 49 -12.21 0.20 18.16
CA ASP A 49 -10.78 -0.04 17.94
C ASP A 49 -10.24 0.81 16.79
N PHE A 50 -11.06 1.06 15.77
CA PHE A 50 -10.73 2.01 14.71
C PHE A 50 -10.53 3.43 15.28
N VAL A 51 -11.44 3.92 16.13
CA VAL A 51 -11.33 5.24 16.77
C VAL A 51 -10.10 5.32 17.68
N LYS A 52 -9.82 4.29 18.50
CA LYS A 52 -8.59 4.24 19.33
C LYS A 52 -7.35 4.34 18.46
N ASN A 53 -7.33 3.67 17.30
CA ASN A 53 -6.22 3.77 16.35
C ASN A 53 -6.09 5.18 15.77
N LEU A 54 -7.19 5.87 15.45
CA LEU A 54 -7.15 7.25 14.97
C LEU A 54 -6.57 8.22 16.01
N MET A 55 -7.03 8.13 17.27
CA MET A 55 -6.49 8.94 18.37
C MET A 55 -4.98 8.70 18.55
N ARG A 56 -4.55 7.43 18.41
CA ARG A 56 -3.12 7.10 18.41
C ARG A 56 -2.38 7.78 17.26
N MET A 57 -2.90 7.74 16.03
CA MET A 57 -2.24 8.37 14.88
C MET A 57 -2.14 9.89 15.03
N GLU A 58 -3.13 10.53 15.66
CA GLU A 58 -3.09 11.95 16.01
C GLU A 58 -1.90 12.25 16.94
N THR A 59 -1.75 11.48 18.03
CA THR A 59 -0.60 11.67 18.95
C THR A 59 0.76 11.41 18.32
N LEU A 60 0.84 10.52 17.33
CA LEU A 60 2.08 10.22 16.62
C LEU A 60 2.40 11.23 15.50
N TYR A 61 1.43 12.04 15.09
CA TYR A 61 1.64 13.03 14.05
C TYR A 61 2.57 14.14 14.55
N GLY A 62 3.77 14.23 13.95
CA GLY A 62 4.80 15.18 14.36
C GLY A 62 5.57 14.77 15.62
N ALA A 63 5.34 13.58 16.16
CA ALA A 63 6.12 13.03 17.26
C ALA A 63 7.49 12.51 16.80
N LYS A 64 8.43 12.42 17.73
CA LYS A 64 9.77 11.82 17.58
C LYS A 64 10.08 10.92 18.77
N ASP A 65 11.20 10.21 18.70
CA ASP A 65 11.69 9.34 19.78
C ASP A 65 10.70 8.23 20.18
N PHE A 66 10.09 7.57 19.20
CA PHE A 66 9.15 6.47 19.45
C PHE A 66 9.42 5.23 18.61
N ILE A 67 9.05 4.08 19.17
CA ILE A 67 9.00 2.78 18.49
C ILE A 67 7.56 2.48 18.12
N SER A 68 7.32 2.12 16.87
CA SER A 68 6.00 1.72 16.37
C SER A 68 5.62 0.37 16.97
N THR A 69 4.55 0.32 17.77
CA THR A 69 4.06 -0.95 18.38
C THR A 69 2.93 -1.59 17.57
N SER A 70 2.88 -1.31 16.27
CA SER A 70 1.79 -1.74 15.40
C SER A 70 1.81 -3.27 15.21
N GLN A 71 0.66 -3.94 15.21
CA GLN A 71 0.58 -5.37 14.92
C GLN A 71 0.99 -5.64 13.45
N HIS A 72 2.22 -6.11 13.25
CA HIS A 72 2.74 -6.46 11.92
C HIS A 72 2.14 -7.76 11.36
N SER A 73 1.42 -8.53 12.17
CA SER A 73 0.80 -9.80 11.77
C SER A 73 -0.22 -9.62 10.64
N LEU A 74 -0.99 -8.53 10.65
CA LEU A 74 -2.04 -8.24 9.68
C LEU A 74 -1.52 -7.66 8.35
N LEU A 75 -0.25 -7.25 8.29
CA LEU A 75 0.34 -6.75 7.06
C LEU A 75 0.52 -7.88 6.05
N ARG A 76 0.39 -7.57 4.76
CA ARG A 76 0.71 -8.57 3.72
C ARG A 76 2.20 -8.90 3.73
N PRO A 77 2.58 -10.14 3.38
CA PRO A 77 3.96 -10.49 3.11
C PRO A 77 4.60 -9.51 2.13
N GLY A 78 5.83 -9.09 2.40
CA GLY A 78 6.54 -8.12 1.58
C GLY A 78 6.13 -6.65 1.76
N ALA A 79 5.12 -6.33 2.59
CA ALA A 79 4.75 -4.95 2.89
C ALA A 79 5.84 -4.25 3.73
N PHE A 80 6.11 -2.99 3.42
CA PHE A 80 6.97 -2.14 4.23
C PHE A 80 6.17 -1.49 5.35
N TYR A 81 6.81 -1.32 6.52
CA TYR A 81 6.21 -0.68 7.68
C TYR A 81 7.23 0.15 8.46
N LEU A 82 6.75 1.19 9.16
CA LEU A 82 7.56 2.06 10.00
C LEU A 82 7.93 1.33 11.30
N THR A 83 9.22 1.25 11.63
CA THR A 83 9.73 0.64 12.87
C THR A 83 9.83 1.67 13.99
N ASN A 84 10.42 2.83 13.71
CA ASN A 84 10.66 3.88 14.69
C ASN A 84 10.92 5.23 14.02
N VAL A 85 10.79 6.28 14.82
CA VAL A 85 11.21 7.65 14.51
C VAL A 85 12.14 8.09 15.62
N ASP A 86 13.34 8.54 15.28
CA ASP A 86 14.33 8.98 16.28
C ASP A 86 14.25 10.48 16.61
N SER A 87 15.16 10.96 17.46
CA SER A 87 15.19 12.33 18.00
C SER A 87 15.39 13.41 16.94
N MET A 88 15.89 13.02 15.76
CA MET A 88 16.12 13.86 14.61
C MET A 88 15.01 13.72 13.56
N TYR A 89 13.88 13.10 13.92
CA TYR A 89 12.75 12.81 13.03
C TYR A 89 13.07 11.86 11.87
N ARG A 90 14.18 11.12 11.92
CA ARG A 90 14.52 10.14 10.88
C ARG A 90 13.61 8.93 11.04
N ARG A 91 13.01 8.49 9.93
CA ARG A 91 12.06 7.37 9.89
C ARG A 91 12.76 6.11 9.42
N PHE A 92 12.60 5.03 10.16
CA PHE A 92 13.19 3.73 9.84
C PHE A 92 12.09 2.75 9.45
N TYR A 93 12.40 1.89 8.49
CA TYR A 93 11.43 0.99 7.88
C TYR A 93 11.99 -0.42 7.80
N SER A 94 11.09 -1.40 7.95
CA SER A 94 11.36 -2.81 7.73
C SER A 94 10.34 -3.39 6.77
N ARG A 95 10.64 -4.57 6.22
CA ARG A 95 9.76 -5.31 5.32
C ARG A 95 9.30 -6.59 6.00
N LYS A 96 8.00 -6.91 5.94
CA LYS A 96 7.49 -8.19 6.45
C LYS A 96 8.05 -9.33 5.60
N ASN A 97 8.65 -10.33 6.24
CA ASN A 97 9.20 -11.50 5.58
C ASN A 97 8.14 -12.20 4.71
N ILE A 98 8.59 -12.79 3.61
CA ILE A 98 7.78 -13.62 2.73
C ILE A 98 7.99 -15.06 3.19
N SER A 99 7.07 -15.61 3.99
CA SER A 99 7.13 -17.00 4.42
C SER A 99 6.70 -17.95 3.29
N SER A 100 7.38 -19.08 3.14
CA SER A 100 7.10 -20.10 2.11
C SER A 100 5.73 -20.79 2.22
N GLY A 101 4.98 -20.55 3.30
CA GLY A 101 3.63 -21.07 3.53
C GLY A 101 2.51 -20.04 3.30
N ASP A 102 2.86 -18.79 3.02
CA ASP A 102 1.90 -17.86 2.45
C ASP A 102 1.79 -18.22 0.97
N ASN A 103 0.58 -18.51 0.47
CA ASN A 103 0.28 -18.65 -0.95
C ASN A 103 0.43 -17.29 -1.67
N PHE A 104 1.57 -16.63 -1.49
CA PHE A 104 2.16 -15.84 -2.54
C PHE A 104 2.63 -16.88 -3.55
N GLU A 105 1.72 -17.28 -4.44
CA GLU A 105 2.16 -17.63 -5.79
C GLU A 105 3.20 -16.59 -6.18
N LYS A 106 4.22 -16.98 -6.95
CA LYS A 106 5.11 -16.03 -7.62
C LYS A 106 4.28 -15.21 -8.63
N SER A 107 3.25 -14.51 -8.17
CA SER A 107 2.12 -14.07 -8.95
C SER A 107 2.53 -12.77 -9.60
N LYS A 108 2.93 -12.95 -10.85
CA LYS A 108 2.69 -11.99 -11.92
C LYS A 108 3.48 -10.68 -11.82
N LEU A 109 4.55 -10.64 -11.02
CA LEU A 109 5.56 -9.57 -11.09
C LEU A 109 6.61 -9.80 -12.20
N ALA A 110 6.24 -10.48 -13.28
CA ALA A 110 7.03 -10.43 -14.52
C ALA A 110 6.75 -9.10 -15.22
N ASN A 111 7.12 -7.98 -14.58
CA ASN A 111 7.48 -6.81 -15.36
C ASN A 111 8.67 -7.28 -16.19
N GLY A 112 8.47 -7.38 -17.51
CA GLY A 112 9.45 -7.92 -18.44
C GLY A 112 10.86 -7.45 -18.11
N THR A 113 11.82 -8.35 -18.21
CA THR A 113 13.24 -8.01 -18.17
C THR A 113 13.47 -6.81 -19.06
N VAL A 114 13.89 -5.70 -18.46
CA VAL A 114 14.41 -4.54 -19.19
C VAL A 114 15.61 -5.08 -20.01
N PRO A 115 15.70 -4.79 -21.32
CA PRO A 115 16.86 -5.19 -22.11
C PRO A 115 18.16 -4.60 -21.57
#